data_AF-A0A520GXP3-F1
#
_entry.id   AF-A0A520GXP3-F1
#
_cell.length_a   1.000
_cell.length_b   1.000
_cell.length_c   1.000
_cell.angle_alpha   90.00
_cell.angle_beta   90.00
_cell.angle_gamma   90.00
#
_symmetry.space_group_name_H-M   'P 1'
#
loop_
_entity.id
_entity.type
_entity.pdbx_description
1 polymer ?
#
loop_
_entity_poly.entity_id
_entity_poly.type
_entity_poly.pdbx_seq_one_letter_code
_entity_poly.pdbx_strand_id
1 'polypeptide(L)'
;MGALPLICVASTSFLKFSLVLVVVRNAIGVQQVPPQIAIYGMALALTGFVMAPVGYEMAERYQDRDFIGKSVAEKLDAAQRVAQPWKAFLLRNTETAAQETFVDIAK
;
A
#
# COMPACT_ATOMS: atom_id res chain seq x y z
N MET A 1 4.36 10.24 -14.74
CA MET A 1 3.53 9.00 -14.75
C MET A 1 4.28 7.74 -14.29
N GLY A 2 5.61 7.63 -14.44
CA GLY A 2 6.34 6.40 -14.07
C GLY A 2 6.43 6.08 -12.56
N ALA A 3 6.24 7.06 -11.67
CA ALA A 3 6.37 6.86 -10.22
C ALA A 3 5.12 6.27 -9.54
N LEU A 4 3.94 6.38 -10.18
CA LEU A 4 2.68 5.96 -9.56
C LEU A 4 2.64 4.44 -9.26
N PRO A 5 3.06 3.55 -10.19
CA PRO A 5 3.15 2.12 -9.88
C PRO A 5 4.12 1.80 -8.74
N LEU A 6 5.25 2.52 -8.68
CA LEU A 6 6.26 2.33 -7.63
C LEU A 6 5.70 2.70 -6.26
N ILE A 7 5.01 3.83 -6.16
CA ILE A 7 4.37 4.26 -4.92
C ILE A 7 3.34 3.23 -4.49
N CYS A 8 2.47 2.75 -5.38
CA CYS A 8 1.48 1.73 -5.05
C CYS A 8 2.11 0.43 -4.52
N VAL A 9 3.22 -0.01 -5.13
CA VAL A 9 3.94 -1.21 -4.69
C VAL A 9 4.61 -1.02 -3.33
N ALA A 10 5.24 0.13 -3.10
CA ALA A 10 5.98 0.41 -1.86
C ALA A 10 5.06 0.72 -0.66
N SER A 11 3.87 1.24 -0.93
CA SER A 11 2.94 1.72 0.10
C SER A 11 1.77 0.77 0.39
N THR A 12 1.89 -0.48 -0.06
CA THR A 12 0.91 -1.53 0.19
C THR A 12 1.63 -2.79 0.69
N SER A 13 0.88 -3.86 0.96
CA SER A 13 1.45 -5.15 1.35
C SER A 13 2.16 -5.91 0.21
N PHE A 14 2.14 -5.39 -1.03
CA PHE A 14 2.65 -6.10 -2.20
C PHE A 14 4.13 -6.46 -2.07
N LEU A 15 4.96 -5.53 -1.58
CA LEU A 15 6.40 -5.76 -1.45
C LEU A 15 6.69 -6.94 -0.50
N LYS A 16 5.97 -7.02 0.63
CA LYS A 16 6.13 -8.11 1.60
C LYS A 16 5.70 -9.45 1.01
N PHE A 17 4.56 -9.51 0.35
CA PHE A 17 4.08 -10.76 -0.27
C PHE A 17 4.99 -11.24 -1.40
N SER A 18 5.38 -10.35 -2.31
CA SER A 18 6.26 -10.72 -3.42
C SER A 18 7.62 -11.21 -2.93
N LEU A 19 8.21 -10.55 -1.92
CA LEU A 19 9.48 -10.96 -1.33
C LEU A 19 9.38 -12.35 -0.68
N VAL A 20 8.37 -12.57 0.17
CA VAL A 20 8.18 -13.86 0.84
C VAL A 20 7.98 -14.98 -0.17
N LEU A 21 7.15 -14.77 -1.20
CA LEU A 21 6.91 -15.77 -2.23
C LEU A 21 8.16 -16.08 -3.08
N VAL A 22 9.01 -15.08 -3.35
CA VAL A 22 10.30 -15.29 -4.03
C VAL A 22 11.26 -16.10 -3.15
N VAL A 23 11.35 -15.78 -1.86
CA VAL A 23 12.17 -16.53 -0.91
C VAL A 23 11.69 -17.99 -0.82
N VAL A 24 10.39 -18.22 -0.73
CA VAL A 24 9.80 -19.56 -0.70
C VAL A 24 10.10 -20.32 -2.00
N ARG A 25 9.98 -19.67 -3.16
CA ARG A 25 10.37 -20.29 -4.45
C ARG A 25 11.82 -20.75 -4.46
N ASN A 26 12.73 -19.96 -3.91
CA ASN A 26 14.14 -20.34 -3.85
C ASN A 26 14.37 -21.47 -2.84
N ALA A 27 13.63 -21.47 -1.73
CA ALA A 27 13.75 -22.46 -0.66
C ALA A 27 13.27 -23.86 -1.08
N ILE A 28 12.27 -23.97 -1.95
CA ILE A 28 11.76 -25.28 -2.42
C ILE A 28 12.73 -26.00 -3.38
N GLY A 29 13.80 -25.35 -3.84
CA GLY A 29 14.84 -25.97 -4.67
C GLY A 29 14.41 -26.39 -6.07
N VAL A 30 13.17 -26.09 -6.48
CA VAL A 30 12.63 -26.43 -7.80
C VAL A 30 13.01 -25.35 -8.81
N GLN A 31 13.70 -25.73 -9.87
CA GLN A 31 14.03 -24.79 -10.94
C GLN A 31 12.76 -24.41 -11.72
N GLN A 32 12.56 -23.10 -11.91
CA GLN A 32 11.55 -22.50 -12.80
C GLN A 32 10.06 -22.72 -12.46
N VAL A 33 9.73 -23.45 -11.38
CA VAL A 33 8.36 -23.56 -10.87
C VAL A 33 8.28 -22.91 -9.49
N PRO A 34 7.36 -21.95 -9.24
CA PRO A 34 6.43 -21.30 -10.17
C PRO A 34 7.08 -20.19 -11.03
N PRO A 35 6.52 -19.84 -12.21
CA PRO A 35 6.98 -18.70 -13.01
C PRO A 35 6.89 -17.37 -12.23
N GLN A 36 7.76 -16.41 -12.53
CA GLN A 36 7.79 -15.10 -11.84
C GLN A 36 6.44 -14.36 -11.94
N ILE A 37 5.78 -14.44 -13.11
CA ILE A 37 4.47 -13.85 -13.35
C ILE A 37 3.41 -14.43 -12.42
N ALA A 38 3.46 -15.74 -12.14
CA ALA A 38 2.52 -16.39 -11.22
C ALA A 38 2.72 -15.89 -9.79
N ILE A 39 3.96 -15.74 -9.33
CA ILE A 39 4.28 -15.17 -8.02
C ILE A 39 3.73 -13.75 -7.88
N TYR A 40 3.93 -12.90 -8.89
CA TYR A 40 3.42 -11.53 -8.85
C TYR A 40 1.89 -11.48 -8.92
N GLY A 41 1.26 -12.37 -9.69
CA GLY A 41 -0.20 -12.51 -9.71
C GLY A 41 -0.76 -12.88 -8.33
N MET A 42 -0.16 -13.87 -7.66
CA MET A 42 -0.53 -14.25 -6.30
C MET A 42 -0.30 -13.10 -5.30
N ALA A 43 0.84 -12.40 -5.40
CA ALA A 43 1.14 -11.25 -4.54
C ALA A 43 0.13 -10.11 -4.71
N LEU A 44 -0.31 -9.82 -5.94
CA LEU A 44 -1.35 -8.82 -6.22
C LEU A 44 -2.70 -9.25 -5.65
N ALA A 45 -3.11 -10.51 -5.84
CA ALA A 45 -4.37 -11.02 -5.30
C ALA A 45 -4.41 -10.96 -3.77
N LEU A 46 -3.34 -11.40 -3.11
CA LEU A 46 -3.21 -11.32 -1.65
C LEU A 46 -3.18 -9.87 -1.15
N THR A 47 -2.53 -8.97 -1.90
CA THR A 47 -2.54 -7.53 -1.59
C THR A 47 -3.94 -6.97 -1.67
N GLY A 48 -4.69 -7.27 -2.72
CA GLY A 48 -6.09 -6.84 -2.84
C GLY A 48 -6.95 -7.34 -1.68
N PHE A 49 -6.78 -8.61 -1.29
CA PHE A 49 -7.48 -9.20 -0.16
C PHE A 49 -7.17 -8.50 1.17
N VAL A 50 -5.90 -8.25 1.49
CA VAL A 50 -5.49 -7.59 2.74
C VAL A 50 -5.80 -6.09 2.74
N MET A 51 -5.72 -5.43 1.57
CA MET A 51 -6.01 -4.01 1.42
C MET A 51 -7.51 -3.71 1.28
N ALA A 52 -8.37 -4.71 1.11
CA ALA A 52 -9.81 -4.54 1.00
C ALA A 52 -10.43 -3.60 2.07
N PRO A 53 -10.22 -3.79 3.39
CA PRO A 53 -10.80 -2.89 4.40
C PRO A 53 -10.32 -1.44 4.26
N VAL A 54 -9.05 -1.23 3.91
CA VAL A 54 -8.50 0.11 3.67
C VAL A 54 -9.16 0.75 2.45
N GLY A 55 -9.30 0.00 1.36
CA GLY A 55 -9.94 0.47 0.13
C GLY A 55 -11.41 0.81 0.34
N TYR A 56 -12.16 0.00 1.10
CA TYR A 56 -13.56 0.28 1.43
C TYR A 56 -13.71 1.54 2.27
N GLU A 57 -12.89 1.71 3.31
CA GLU A 57 -12.93 2.90 4.17
C GLU A 57 -12.55 4.17 3.39
N MET A 58 -11.58 4.07 2.47
CA MET A 58 -11.24 5.17 1.56
C MET A 58 -12.39 5.52 0.60
N ALA A 59 -13.08 4.51 0.05
CA ALA A 59 -14.18 4.69 -0.87
C ALA A 59 -15.40 5.34 -0.20
N GLU A 60 -15.74 4.90 1.02
CA GLU A 60 -16.81 5.48 1.84
C GLU A 60 -16.54 6.97 2.11
N ARG A 61 -15.33 7.30 2.59
CA ARG A 61 -14.92 8.70 2.86
C ARG A 61 -14.89 9.57 1.60
N TYR A 62 -14.71 8.97 0.43
CA TYR A 62 -14.75 9.67 -0.84
C TYR A 62 -16.18 9.95 -1.30
N GLN A 63 -17.10 9.00 -1.11
CA GLN A 63 -18.52 9.13 -1.50
C GLN A 63 -19.27 10.19 -0.68
N ASP A 64 -18.89 10.39 0.59
CA ASP A 64 -19.48 11.41 1.47
C ASP A 64 -19.15 12.87 1.06
N ARG A 65 -18.45 13.10 -0.06
CA ARG A 65 -17.98 14.42 -0.48
C ARG A 65 -18.34 14.73 -1.92
N ASP A 66 -19.23 15.71 -2.10
CA ASP A 66 -19.37 16.39 -3.38
C ASP A 66 -18.14 17.28 -3.62
N PHE A 67 -17.43 17.08 -4.73
CA PHE A 67 -16.23 17.85 -5.11
C PHE A 67 -16.55 18.98 -6.09
N ILE A 68 -17.80 19.08 -6.55
CA ILE A 68 -18.24 20.09 -7.52
C ILE A 68 -18.37 21.45 -6.81
N GLY A 69 -17.76 22.49 -7.38
CA GLY A 69 -17.82 23.87 -6.85
C GLY A 69 -16.91 24.19 -5.67
N LYS A 70 -16.16 23.23 -5.12
CA LYS A 70 -15.28 23.45 -3.95
C LYS A 70 -13.95 24.13 -4.29
N SER A 71 -13.46 24.95 -3.36
CA SER A 71 -12.17 25.61 -3.43
C SER A 71 -11.00 24.60 -3.39
N VAL A 72 -9.81 25.04 -3.82
CA VAL A 72 -8.59 24.20 -3.80
C VAL A 72 -8.26 23.71 -2.38
N ALA A 73 -8.47 24.56 -1.37
CA ALA A 73 -8.21 24.22 0.03
C ALA A 73 -9.11 23.07 0.53
N GLU A 74 -10.40 23.10 0.18
CA GLU A 74 -11.35 22.05 0.56
C GLU A 74 -11.06 20.72 -0.14
N LYS A 75 -10.59 20.75 -1.39
CA LYS A 75 -10.16 19.53 -2.11
C LYS A 75 -8.93 18.90 -1.45
N LEU A 76 -8.01 19.74 -0.94
CA LEU A 76 -6.82 19.26 -0.26
C LEU A 76 -7.15 18.61 1.10
N ASP A 77 -8.03 19.22 1.90
CA ASP A 77 -8.50 18.64 3.17
C ASP A 77 -9.24 17.32 2.93
N ALA A 78 -10.11 17.27 1.91
CA ALA A 78 -10.80 16.04 1.52
C ALA A 78 -9.82 14.94 1.11
N ALA A 79 -8.80 15.25 0.30
CA ALA A 79 -7.77 14.29 -0.08
C ALA A 79 -7.00 13.75 1.13
N GLN A 80 -6.67 14.60 2.11
CA GLN A 80 -6.01 14.17 3.34
C GLN A 80 -6.87 13.22 4.18
N ARG A 81 -8.18 13.48 4.28
CA ARG A 81 -9.12 12.61 5.02
C ARG A 81 -9.33 11.26 4.33
N VAL A 82 -9.41 11.26 2.99
CA VAL A 82 -9.49 10.02 2.20
C VAL A 82 -8.19 9.23 2.33
N ALA A 83 -7.03 9.87 2.45
CA ALA A 83 -5.75 9.19 2.63
C ALA A 83 -5.48 8.68 4.06
N GLN A 84 -6.30 9.04 5.05
CA GLN A 84 -6.08 8.64 6.46
C GLN A 84 -6.07 7.12 6.69
N PRO A 85 -6.99 6.30 6.16
CA PRO A 85 -6.98 4.84 6.36
C PRO A 85 -5.69 4.21 5.84
N TRP A 86 -5.21 4.71 4.70
CA TRP A 86 -3.95 4.27 4.11
C TRP A 86 -2.74 4.66 4.98
N LYS A 87 -2.72 5.88 5.53
CA LYS A 87 -1.70 6.28 6.52
C LYS A 87 -1.76 5.39 7.77
N ALA A 88 -2.95 5.11 8.29
CA ALA A 88 -3.13 4.26 9.47
C ALA A 88 -2.63 2.82 9.21
N PHE A 89 -2.90 2.27 8.02
CA PHE A 89 -2.35 0.98 7.60
C PHE A 89 -0.82 0.98 7.61
N LEU A 90 -0.18 2.00 7.05
CA LEU A 90 1.28 2.11 7.03
C LEU A 90 1.86 2.22 8.44
N LEU A 91 1.29 3.07 9.30
CA LEU A 91 1.75 3.25 10.68
C LEU A 91 1.64 1.96 11.48
N ARG A 92 0.55 1.21 11.31
CA ARG A 92 0.35 -0.09 11.97
C ARG A 92 1.34 -1.16 11.51
N ASN A 93 1.84 -1.08 10.28
CA ASN A 93 2.77 -2.05 9.69
C ASN A 93 4.23 -1.58 9.68
N THR A 94 4.53 -0.42 10.26
CA THR A 94 5.90 0.11 10.37
C THR A 94 6.41 -0.11 11.78
N GLU A 95 7.62 -0.65 11.91
CA GLU A 95 8.24 -0.86 13.21
C GLU A 95 8.52 0.47 13.94
N THR A 96 8.15 0.55 15.22
CA THR A 96 8.27 1.78 16.02
C THR A 96 9.71 2.29 16.10
N ALA A 97 10.70 1.41 16.27
CA ALA A 97 12.12 1.79 16.32
C ALA A 97 12.60 2.43 14.99
N ALA A 98 12.13 1.90 13.85
CA ALA A 98 12.41 2.51 12.56
C ALA A 98 11.75 3.89 12.46
N GLN A 99 10.48 4.02 12.87
CA GLN A 99 9.78 5.32 12.87
C GLN A 99 10.53 6.38 13.67
N GLU A 100 10.96 6.05 14.89
CA GLU A 100 11.71 6.95 15.77
C GLU A 100 13.02 7.39 15.13
N THR A 101 13.78 6.45 14.55
CA THR A 101 15.03 6.74 13.85
C THR A 101 14.82 7.72 12.69
N PHE A 102 13.79 7.51 11.87
CA PHE A 102 13.48 8.42 10.75
C PHE A 102 13.00 9.80 11.21
N VAL A 103 12.25 9.88 12.31
CA VAL A 103 11.82 11.15 12.90
C VAL A 103 13.01 11.93 13.46
N ASP A 104 13.96 11.25 14.09
CA ASP A 104 15.15 11.91 14.64
C ASP A 104 16.13 12.38 13.55
N ILE A 105 16.24 11.65 12.44
CA ILE A 105 17.02 12.09 11.27
C ILE A 105 16.40 13.33 10.59
N ALA A 106 15.08 13.49 10.68
CA ALA A 106 14.36 14.57 10.01
C ALA A 106 14.33 15.90 10.80
N LYS A 107 14.72 15.88 12.08
CA LYS A 107 14.88 17.09 12.92
C LYS A 107 16.23 17.76 12.64
#